data_AF-A0A6G1HN55-F1
#
_entry.id   AF-A0A6G1HN55-F1
#
_cell.length_a   1.000
_cell.length_b   1.000
_cell.length_c   1.000
_cell.angle_alpha   90.00
_cell.angle_beta   90.00
_cell.angle_gamma   90.00
#
_symmetry.space_group_name_H-M   'P 1'
#
loop_
_entity.id
_entity.type
_entity.pdbx_description
1 polymer ?
#
loop_
_entity_poly.entity_id
_entity_poly.type
_entity_poly.pdbx_seq_one_letter_code
_entity_poly.pdbx_strand_id
1 'polypeptide(L)'
;MKFLTILAVLITAAAAQDCAAKVAAIPACGRTCIDPEITAAGCTGPTDLKCICAKRSAIEPKAAACVVKGCPAADTLKVQPAVADVCACVGA
;
A
#
# COMPACT_ATOMS: atom_id res chain seq x y z
N MET A 1 -15.73 42.57 -23.39
CA MET A 1 -16.40 41.25 -23.28
C MET A 1 -15.28 40.21 -23.16
N LYS A 2 -14.88 39.80 -21.95
CA LYS A 2 -15.55 38.79 -21.10
C LYS A 2 -15.36 37.37 -21.67
N PHE A 3 -14.17 36.82 -21.49
CA PHE A 3 -13.91 35.38 -21.47
C PHE A 3 -13.07 35.12 -20.20
N LEU A 4 -13.63 35.34 -19.00
CA LEU A 4 -14.21 34.29 -18.16
C LEU A 4 -13.52 32.91 -18.30
N THR A 5 -12.56 32.70 -17.40
CA THR A 5 -12.44 31.52 -16.52
C THR A 5 -12.41 30.15 -17.18
N ILE A 6 -11.20 29.61 -17.35
CA ILE A 6 -10.96 28.17 -17.22
C ILE A 6 -9.74 27.98 -16.33
N LEU A 7 -9.94 28.12 -15.01
CA LEU A 7 -9.06 27.48 -14.04
C LEU A 7 -9.40 25.98 -14.09
N ALA A 8 -8.66 25.24 -14.91
CA ALA A 8 -8.70 23.80 -14.90
C ALA A 8 -8.28 23.33 -13.50
N VAL A 9 -9.24 22.80 -12.76
CA VAL A 9 -9.06 22.14 -11.46
C VAL A 9 -8.19 20.90 -11.70
N LEU A 10 -6.87 21.07 -11.58
CA LEU A 10 -5.91 19.99 -11.40
C LEU A 10 -5.97 19.54 -9.93
N ILE A 11 -7.08 18.97 -9.51
CA ILE A 11 -7.19 18.37 -8.17
C ILE A 11 -7.65 16.94 -8.38
N THR A 12 -6.71 16.00 -8.41
CA THR A 12 -6.93 14.62 -7.93
C THR A 12 -5.67 13.76 -7.89
N ALA A 13 -4.48 14.23 -8.30
CA ALA A 13 -3.25 13.43 -8.21
C ALA A 13 -2.54 13.48 -6.85
N ALA A 14 -2.74 14.52 -6.04
CA ALA A 14 -1.96 14.74 -4.81
C ALA A 14 -2.08 13.59 -3.79
N ALA A 15 -3.27 12.98 -3.64
CA ALA A 15 -3.47 11.89 -2.69
C ALA A 15 -2.73 10.58 -3.07
N ALA A 16 -2.48 10.34 -4.36
CA ALA A 16 -1.68 9.20 -4.81
C ALA A 16 -0.17 9.42 -4.59
N GLN A 17 0.26 10.68 -4.62
CA GLN A 17 1.65 11.08 -4.40
C GLN A 17 2.04 11.00 -2.92
N ASP A 18 1.10 11.22 -1.99
CA ASP A 18 1.38 11.23 -0.54
C ASP A 18 1.66 9.83 0.06
N CYS A 19 1.02 8.77 -0.45
CA CYS A 19 1.20 7.43 0.13
C CYS A 19 2.37 6.65 -0.47
N ALA A 20 2.94 7.09 -1.59
CA ALA A 20 4.07 6.41 -2.25
C ALA A 20 5.30 6.31 -1.33
N ALA A 21 5.58 7.34 -0.52
CA ALA A 21 6.67 7.31 0.46
C ALA A 21 6.44 6.28 1.57
N LYS A 22 5.18 6.09 2.00
CA LYS A 22 4.79 5.06 2.98
C LYS A 22 4.92 3.66 2.39
N VAL A 23 4.51 3.49 1.13
CA VAL A 23 4.76 2.25 0.40
C VAL A 23 6.26 2.01 0.34
N ALA A 24 7.09 2.97 -0.06
CA ALA A 24 8.54 2.77 -0.13
C ALA A 24 9.18 2.34 1.22
N ALA A 25 8.55 2.67 2.35
CA ALA A 25 9.04 2.32 3.69
C ALA A 25 8.85 0.85 4.11
N ILE A 26 7.94 0.08 3.48
CA ILE A 26 7.85 -1.35 3.82
C ILE A 26 9.11 -2.10 3.32
N PRO A 27 9.75 -2.95 4.15
CA PRO A 27 10.95 -3.67 3.75
C PRO A 27 10.77 -4.49 2.47
N ALA A 28 11.83 -4.60 1.66
CA ALA A 28 11.80 -5.37 0.42
C ALA A 28 11.40 -6.83 0.65
N CYS A 29 11.89 -7.46 1.73
CA CYS A 29 11.47 -8.80 2.10
C CYS A 29 9.97 -8.90 2.40
N GLY A 30 9.41 -7.90 3.09
CA GLY A 30 7.96 -7.82 3.32
C GLY A 30 7.19 -7.77 1.99
N ARG A 31 7.68 -6.99 1.01
CA ARG A 31 7.10 -6.93 -0.33
C ARG A 31 7.03 -8.28 -1.02
N THR A 32 8.14 -9.01 -1.02
CA THR A 32 8.22 -10.33 -1.66
C THR A 32 7.23 -11.34 -1.07
N CYS A 33 6.86 -11.16 0.20
CA CYS A 33 5.87 -12.00 0.87
C CYS A 33 4.43 -11.54 0.67
N ILE A 34 4.20 -10.24 0.47
CA ILE A 34 2.86 -9.65 0.37
C ILE A 34 2.33 -9.70 -1.07
N ASP A 35 3.17 -9.43 -2.07
CA ASP A 35 2.75 -9.28 -3.48
C ASP A 35 2.00 -10.51 -4.07
N PRO A 36 2.39 -11.76 -3.76
CA PRO A 36 1.63 -12.93 -4.21
C PRO A 36 0.22 -12.98 -3.61
N GLU A 37 0.11 -12.60 -2.33
CA GLU A 37 -1.15 -12.62 -1.58
C GLU A 37 -2.09 -11.48 -2.01
N ILE A 38 -1.54 -10.34 -2.46
CA ILE A 38 -2.29 -9.25 -3.11
C ILE A 38 -3.01 -9.79 -4.36
N THR A 39 -2.29 -10.52 -5.20
CA THR A 39 -2.84 -11.10 -6.43
C THR A 39 -3.87 -12.19 -6.09
N ALA A 40 -3.58 -13.05 -5.12
CA ALA A 40 -4.51 -14.09 -4.65
C ALA A 40 -5.79 -13.51 -4.03
N ALA A 41 -5.72 -12.33 -3.41
CA ALA A 41 -6.87 -11.60 -2.86
C ALA A 41 -7.72 -10.89 -3.93
N GLY A 42 -7.29 -10.91 -5.20
CA GLY A 42 -8.00 -10.32 -6.33
C GLY A 42 -7.73 -8.82 -6.54
N CYS A 43 -6.69 -8.26 -5.91
CA CYS A 43 -6.30 -6.89 -6.16
C CYS A 43 -5.54 -6.77 -7.48
N THR A 44 -5.66 -5.61 -8.14
CA THR A 44 -5.09 -5.43 -9.49
C THR A 44 -3.57 -5.38 -9.52
N GLY A 45 -2.93 -5.14 -8.38
CA GLY A 45 -1.49 -5.15 -8.21
C GLY A 45 -1.03 -4.47 -6.91
N PRO A 46 0.30 -4.35 -6.70
CA PRO A 46 0.88 -3.79 -5.47
C PRO A 46 0.60 -2.29 -5.24
N THR A 47 0.09 -1.60 -6.27
CA THR A 47 -0.32 -0.20 -6.18
C THR A 47 -1.82 -0.01 -5.91
N ASP A 48 -2.60 -1.09 -5.85
CA ASP A 48 -4.04 -1.05 -5.55
C ASP A 48 -4.29 -0.96 -4.04
N LEU A 49 -3.76 0.12 -3.44
CA LEU A 49 -3.69 0.27 -1.98
C LEU A 49 -5.07 0.20 -1.31
N LYS A 50 -6.11 0.69 -2.00
CA LYS A 50 -7.50 0.60 -1.52
C LYS A 50 -7.97 -0.85 -1.43
N CYS A 51 -7.73 -1.65 -2.48
CA CYS A 51 -8.06 -3.08 -2.44
C CYS A 51 -7.25 -3.82 -1.38
N ILE A 52 -5.93 -3.58 -1.34
CA ILE A 52 -5.02 -4.24 -0.41
C ILE A 52 -5.46 -4.00 1.04
N CYS A 53 -5.77 -2.75 1.38
CA CYS A 53 -6.21 -2.40 2.73
C CYS A 53 -7.62 -2.92 3.06
N ALA A 54 -8.54 -2.93 2.10
CA ALA A 54 -9.85 -3.55 2.28
C ALA A 54 -9.78 -5.09 2.45
N LYS A 55 -8.73 -5.73 1.92
CA LYS A 55 -8.49 -7.18 2.00
C LYS A 55 -7.40 -7.56 3.01
N ARG A 56 -6.94 -6.62 3.84
CA ARG A 56 -5.81 -6.80 4.77
C ARG A 56 -5.97 -8.03 5.66
N SER A 57 -7.17 -8.27 6.20
CA SER A 57 -7.46 -9.43 7.04
C SER A 57 -7.34 -10.78 6.33
N ALA A 58 -7.43 -10.81 4.99
CA ALA A 58 -7.20 -12.01 4.19
C ALA A 58 -5.72 -12.15 3.77
N ILE A 59 -5.03 -11.03 3.52
CA ILE A 59 -3.64 -10.98 3.04
C ILE A 59 -2.63 -11.25 4.17
N GLU A 60 -2.76 -10.54 5.30
CA GLU A 60 -1.79 -10.60 6.40
C GLU A 60 -1.50 -12.01 6.93
N PRO A 61 -2.50 -12.85 7.27
CA PRO A 61 -2.21 -14.19 7.80
C PRO A 61 -1.52 -15.10 6.78
N LYS A 62 -1.68 -14.84 5.47
CA LYS A 62 -1.04 -15.62 4.41
C LYS A 62 0.42 -15.17 4.20
N ALA A 63 0.66 -13.87 4.25
CA ALA A 63 2.02 -13.32 4.16
C ALA A 63 2.85 -13.57 5.43
N ALA A 64 2.22 -13.71 6.60
CA ALA A 64 2.91 -13.82 7.90
C ALA A 64 3.93 -14.95 7.96
N ALA A 65 3.61 -16.14 7.44
CA ALA A 65 4.52 -17.28 7.45
C ALA A 65 5.76 -17.04 6.58
N CYS A 66 5.61 -16.35 5.45
CA CYS A 66 6.73 -15.94 4.61
C CYS A 66 7.58 -14.90 5.32
N VAL A 67 6.98 -13.87 5.93
CA VAL A 67 7.72 -12.80 6.62
C VAL A 67 8.56 -13.38 7.77
N VAL A 68 7.97 -14.25 8.61
CA VAL A 68 8.67 -14.83 9.76
C VAL A 68 9.85 -15.72 9.35
N LYS A 69 9.76 -16.43 8.21
CA LYS A 69 10.81 -17.36 7.75
C LYS A 69 11.84 -16.71 6.83
N GLY A 70 11.41 -15.74 6.02
CA GLY A 70 12.18 -15.17 4.92
C GLY A 70 12.82 -13.83 5.24
N CYS A 71 12.34 -13.10 6.26
CA CYS A 71 12.85 -11.77 6.57
C CYS A 71 13.83 -11.76 7.73
N PRO A 72 14.85 -10.87 7.69
CA PRO A 72 15.64 -10.56 8.86
C PRO A 72 14.72 -10.14 10.01
N ALA A 73 15.06 -10.50 11.25
CA ALA A 73 14.26 -10.17 12.43
C ALA A 73 13.95 -8.66 12.55
N ALA A 74 14.92 -7.82 12.16
CA ALA A 74 14.76 -6.37 12.14
C ALA A 74 13.70 -5.88 11.13
N ASP A 75 13.44 -6.61 10.06
CA ASP A 75 12.45 -6.27 9.04
C ASP A 75 11.09 -6.90 9.35
N THR A 76 11.06 -8.11 9.89
CA THR A 76 9.83 -8.79 10.35
C THR A 76 8.99 -7.89 11.25
N LEU A 77 9.63 -7.20 12.20
CA LEU A 77 8.97 -6.28 13.13
C LEU A 77 8.49 -4.97 12.47
N LYS A 78 9.00 -4.63 11.29
CA LYS A 78 8.67 -3.40 10.55
C LYS A 78 7.58 -3.59 9.51
N VAL A 79 7.34 -4.81 9.03
CA VAL A 79 6.37 -5.05 7.93
C VAL A 79 4.96 -4.61 8.33
N GLN A 80 4.45 -5.12 9.46
CA GLN A 80 3.08 -4.83 9.89
C GLN A 80 2.83 -3.34 10.17
N PRO A 81 3.66 -2.61 10.93
CA PRO A 81 3.45 -1.18 11.13
C PRO A 81 3.57 -0.38 9.83
N ALA A 82 4.48 -0.75 8.92
CA ALA A 82 4.58 -0.09 7.61
C ALA A 82 3.34 -0.30 6.75
N VAL A 83 2.72 -1.50 6.77
CA VAL A 83 1.43 -1.75 6.10
C VAL A 83 0.31 -0.93 6.73
N ALA A 84 0.27 -0.82 8.07
CA ALA A 84 -0.72 0.00 8.76
C ALA A 84 -0.60 1.49 8.39
N ASP A 85 0.63 2.00 8.31
CA ASP A 85 0.92 3.37 7.85
C ASP A 85 0.42 3.63 6.43
N VAL A 86 0.55 2.65 5.53
CA VAL A 86 0.02 2.74 4.16
C VAL A 86 -1.50 2.80 4.17
N CYS A 87 -2.17 1.95 4.96
CA CYS A 87 -3.63 1.93 5.02
C CYS A 87 -4.21 3.19 5.66
N ALA A 88 -3.60 3.67 6.74
CA ALA A 88 -3.95 4.96 7.34
C ALA A 88 -3.81 6.11 6.33
N CYS A 89 -2.76 6.10 5.49
CA CYS A 89 -2.56 7.13 4.46
C CYS A 89 -3.67 7.16 3.41
N VAL A 90 -4.20 6.00 3.01
CA VAL A 90 -5.32 5.93 2.04
C VAL A 90 -6.71 6.02 2.68
N GLY A 91 -6.77 6.22 4.00
CA GLY A 91 -8.03 6.35 4.76
C GLY A 91 -8.77 5.02 4.94
N ALA A 92 -8.03 3.92 5.11
CA ALA A 92 -8.54 2.55 5.27
C ALA A 92 -8.19 1.94 6.63
#